data_AF-A0A3C0KG74-F1
#
_entry.id   AF-A0A3C0KG74-F1
#
_cell.length_a   1.000
_cell.length_b   1.000
_cell.length_c   1.000
_cell.angle_alpha   90.00
_cell.angle_beta   90.00
_cell.angle_gamma   90.00
#
_symmetry.space_group_name_H-M   'P 1'
#
loop_
_entity.id
_entity.type
_entity.pdbx_description
1 polymer ?
#
loop_
_entity_poly.entity_id
_entity_poly.type
_entity_poly.pdbx_seq_one_letter_code
_entity_poly.pdbx_strand_id
1 'polypeptide(L)' 'CVDDMDMGITHVIRGDDHVNNTPRQIHIFEALGANVPVFAHLPTV' A
#
# COMPACT_ATOMS: atom_id res chain seq x y z
N CYS A 1 -0.95 6.70 0.49
CA CYS A 1 -0.36 6.48 -0.86
C CYS A 1 0.65 7.55 -1.20
N VAL A 2 0.25 8.82 -1.32
CA VAL A 2 1.19 9.93 -1.57
C VAL A 2 2.11 10.13 -0.37
N ASP A 3 1.55 10.20 0.84
CA ASP A 3 2.36 10.30 2.07
C ASP A 3 3.33 9.13 2.22
N ASP A 4 2.89 7.90 1.91
CA ASP A 4 3.74 6.71 1.99
C ASP A 4 4.94 6.80 1.03
N MET A 5 4.73 7.37 -0.16
CA MET A 5 5.80 7.64 -1.13
C MET A 5 6.75 8.72 -0.62
N ASP A 6 6.22 9.85 -0.15
CA ASP A 6 6.99 10.99 0.34
C ASP A 6 7.82 10.61 1.58
N MET A 7 7.28 9.72 2.43
CA MET A 7 7.96 9.19 3.61
C MET A 7 8.90 8.02 3.31
N GLY A 8 8.96 7.53 2.06
CA GLY A 8 9.82 6.41 1.67
C GLY A 8 9.45 5.08 2.32
N ILE A 9 8.16 4.85 2.57
CA ILE A 9 7.66 3.61 3.16
C ILE A 9 7.89 2.45 2.19
N THR A 10 8.56 1.40 2.68
CA THR A 10 8.87 0.19 1.88
C THR A 10 7.93 -0.98 2.17
N HIS A 11 7.31 -0.99 3.35
CA HIS A 11 6.44 -2.07 3.82
C HIS A 11 5.19 -1.48 4.47
N VAL A 12 4.02 -1.90 4.01
CA VAL A 12 2.71 -1.50 4.55
C VAL A 12 2.07 -2.73 5.18
N ILE A 13 1.99 -2.74 6.52
CA ILE A 13 1.41 -3.83 7.31
C ILE A 13 0.14 -3.32 7.99
N ARG A 14 -1.01 -3.94 7.69
CA ARG A 14 -2.33 -3.46 8.16
C ARG A 14 -3.36 -4.59 8.25
N GLY A 15 -4.59 -4.30 8.69
CA GLY A 15 -5.69 -5.27 8.75
C GLY A 15 -6.16 -5.75 7.37
N ASP A 16 -6.76 -6.94 7.31
CA ASP A 16 -7.30 -7.58 6.10
C ASP A 16 -8.54 -6.87 5.51
N ASP A 17 -9.20 -6.03 6.29
CA ASP A 17 -10.22 -5.09 5.84
C ASP A 17 -9.73 -4.17 4.70
N HIS A 18 -8.42 -3.95 4.61
CA HIS A 18 -7.81 -3.13 3.57
C HIS A 18 -7.33 -3.89 2.32
N VAL A 19 -7.52 -5.22 2.23
CA VAL A 19 -7.09 -6.02 1.05
C VAL A 19 -7.68 -5.46 -0.24
N ASN A 20 -8.98 -5.12 -0.24
CA ASN A 20 -9.68 -4.58 -1.41
C ASN A 20 -9.16 -3.21 -1.87
N ASN A 21 -8.52 -2.45 -0.98
CA ASN A 21 -7.96 -1.14 -1.32
C ASN A 21 -6.60 -1.28 -2.01
N THR A 22 -5.85 -2.36 -1.75
CA THR A 22 -4.48 -2.54 -2.22
C THR A 22 -4.32 -2.43 -3.74
N PRO A 23 -5.14 -3.08 -4.59
CA PRO A 23 -5.02 -2.94 -6.05
C PRO A 23 -5.15 -1.49 -6.53
N ARG A 24 -6.08 -0.72 -5.94
CA ARG A 24 -6.26 0.70 -6.26
C ARG A 24 -5.03 1.53 -5.88
N GLN A 25 -4.42 1.22 -4.74
CA GLN A 25 -3.21 1.92 -4.27
C GLN A 25 -2.02 1.60 -5.16
N ILE A 26 -1.85 0.35 -5.59
CA ILE A 26 -0.79 -0.07 -6.53
C ILE A 26 -0.88 0.74 -7.83
N HIS A 27 -2.07 0.84 -8.44
CA HIS A 27 -2.24 1.65 -9.66
C HIS A 27 -1.88 3.13 -9.45
N ILE A 28 -2.11 3.69 -8.26
CA ILE A 28 -1.69 5.06 -7.94
C ILE A 28 -0.17 5.18 -7.89
N PHE A 29 0.53 4.24 -7.23
CA PHE A 29 2.00 4.22 -7.21
C PHE A 29 2.58 4.11 -8.63
N GLU A 30 2.03 3.20 -9.45
CA GLU A 30 2.46 3.00 -10.84
C GLU A 30 2.21 4.24 -11.71
N ALA A 31 1.04 4.87 -11.59
CA ALA A 31 0.70 6.07 -12.35
C ALA A 31 1.60 7.28 -11.99
N LEU A 32 2.10 7.31 -10.75
CA LEU A 32 3.04 8.33 -10.27
C LEU A 32 4.51 7.96 -10.55
N GLY A 33 4.80 6.80 -11.14
CA GLY A 33 6.16 6.33 -11.41
C GLY A 33 6.95 5.98 -10.15
N ALA A 34 6.26 5.68 -9.05
CA ALA A 34 6.85 5.42 -7.75
C ALA A 34 7.02 3.91 -7.49
N ASN A 35 7.92 3.57 -6.57
CA ASN A 35 8.11 2.18 -6.16
C ASN A 35 6.91 1.71 -5.31
N VAL A 36 6.34 0.57 -5.69
CA VAL A 36 5.23 -0.05 -4.95
C VAL A 36 5.79 -0.72 -3.68
N PRO A 37 5.28 -0.39 -2.48
CA PRO A 37 5.72 -1.04 -1.25
C PRO A 37 5.21 -2.48 -1.16
N VAL A 38 5.86 -3.28 -0.31
CA VAL A 38 5.40 -4.63 0.01
C VAL A 38 4.20 -4.53 0.97
N PHE A 39 3.10 -5.19 0.63
CA PHE A 39 1.89 -5.21 1.46
C PHE A 39 1.77 -6.52 2.25
N ALA A 40 1.46 -6.41 3.54
CA ALA A 40 1.08 -7.54 4.39
C ALA A 40 -0.24 -7.23 5.11
N HIS A 41 -1.13 -8.22 5.16
CA HIS A 41 -2.45 -8.09 5.77
C HIS A 41 -2.58 -9.07 6.93
N LEU A 42 -2.94 -8.56 8.10
CA LEU A 42 -3.17 -9.32 9.31
C LEU A 42 -4.68 -9.63 9.42
N PRO A 43 -5.08 -10.87 9.78
CA PRO A 43 -6.48 -11.20 10.00
C PRO A 43 -7.07 -10.27 11.06
N THR A 44 -8.19 -9.64 10.76
CA THR A 44 -9.01 -9.02 11.81
C THR A 44 -9.75 -10.12 12.55
N VAL A 45 -9.67 -10.09 13.89
CA VAL A 45 -10.37 -11.03 14.79
C VAL A 45 -11.80 -10.61 15.05
#